data_AF-A0AAD9JVD4-F1
#
_entry.id   AF-A0AAD9JVD4-F1
#
_cell.length_a   1.000
_cell.length_b   1.000
_cell.length_c   1.000
_cell.angle_alpha   90.00
_cell.angle_beta   90.00
_cell.angle_gamma   90.00
#
_symmetry.space_group_name_H-M   'P 1'
#
loop_
_entity.id
_entity.type
_entity.pdbx_description
1 polymer ?
#
loop_
_entity_poly.entity_id
_entity_poly.type
_entity_poly.pdbx_seq_one_letter_code
_entity_poly.pdbx_strand_id
1 'polypeptide(L)'
;MNQNLCGLITVASKLGNTEKRLQRCTMDCNDNVRDKVTPKTSEADVAKYHKEFDTCAVICVDKHIVLLPEMEKRMKDILKDVSQQHS
;
A
#
# COMPACT_ATOMS: atom_id res chain seq x y z
N MET A 1 22.09 -9.77 -17.52
CA MET A 1 21.37 -10.10 -16.26
C MET A 1 20.51 -11.33 -16.49
N ASN A 2 20.48 -12.28 -15.55
CA ASN A 2 19.62 -13.47 -15.62
C ASN A 2 18.14 -13.05 -15.55
N GLN A 3 17.25 -13.67 -16.34
CA GLN A 3 15.81 -13.40 -16.34
C GLN A 3 15.16 -13.58 -14.96
N ASN A 4 15.59 -14.56 -14.17
CA ASN A 4 15.08 -14.80 -12.82
C ASN A 4 15.44 -13.66 -11.86
N LEU A 5 16.67 -13.16 -11.97
CA LEU A 5 17.14 -12.00 -11.22
C LEU A 5 16.35 -10.73 -11.60
N CYS A 6 16.09 -10.53 -12.88
CA CYS A 6 15.24 -9.43 -13.37
C CYS A 6 13.78 -9.54 -12.85
N GLY A 7 13.25 -10.76 -12.80
CA GLY A 7 11.93 -11.06 -12.25
C GLY A 7 11.79 -10.64 -10.78
N LEU A 8 12.71 -11.08 -9.91
CA LEU A 8 12.70 -10.74 -8.48
C LEU A 8 12.83 -9.24 -8.24
N ILE A 9 13.76 -8.57 -8.94
CA ILE A 9 13.95 -7.11 -8.84
C ILE A 9 12.65 -6.36 -9.23
N THR A 10 11.93 -6.86 -10.23
CA THR A 10 10.66 -6.25 -10.65
C THR A 10 9.58 -6.39 -9.58
N VAL A 11 9.49 -7.55 -8.91
CA VAL A 11 8.53 -7.73 -7.81
C VAL A 11 8.87 -6.79 -6.65
N ALA A 12 10.14 -6.73 -6.23
CA ALA A 12 10.58 -5.83 -5.16
C ALA A 12 10.24 -4.36 -5.48
N SER A 13 10.47 -3.94 -6.74
CA SER A 13 10.11 -2.60 -7.22
C SER A 13 8.59 -2.35 -7.18
N LYS A 14 7.77 -3.31 -7.61
CA LYS A 14 6.31 -3.21 -7.55
C LYS A 14 5.80 -3.11 -6.10
N LEU A 15 6.40 -3.85 -5.17
CA LEU A 15 6.04 -3.80 -3.75
C LEU A 15 6.35 -2.42 -3.16
N GLY A 16 7.55 -1.91 -3.39
CA GLY A 16 7.93 -0.56 -2.95
C GLY A 16 7.05 0.54 -3.56
N ASN A 17 6.60 0.38 -4.81
CA ASN A 17 5.65 1.31 -5.41
C ASN A 17 4.25 1.22 -4.76
N THR A 18 3.81 0.02 -4.36
CA THR A 18 2.53 -0.18 -3.67
C THR A 18 2.56 0.46 -2.28
N GLU A 19 3.66 0.27 -1.54
CA GLU A 19 3.90 0.93 -0.25
C GLU A 19 3.83 2.47 -0.38
N LYS A 20 4.55 3.05 -1.34
CA LYS A 20 4.52 4.51 -1.58
C LYS A 20 3.13 5.04 -1.91
N ARG A 21 2.30 4.25 -2.61
CA ARG A 21 0.92 4.63 -2.93
C ARG A 21 0.05 4.61 -1.69
N LEU A 22 0.19 3.59 -0.83
CA LEU A 22 -0.53 3.51 0.44
C LEU A 22 -0.15 4.65 1.38
N GLN A 23 1.15 4.98 1.48
CA GLN A 23 1.64 6.11 2.26
C GLN A 23 1.04 7.42 1.79
N ARG A 24 1.10 7.71 0.47
CA ARG A 24 0.48 8.92 -0.08
C ARG A 24 -1.02 8.98 0.15
N CYS A 25 -1.73 7.88 -0.05
CA CYS A 25 -3.17 7.82 0.20
C CYS A 25 -3.51 8.16 1.67
N THR A 26 -2.73 7.63 2.62
CA THR A 26 -2.93 7.90 4.05
C THR A 26 -2.57 9.35 4.41
N MET A 27 -1.56 9.94 3.77
CA MET A 27 -1.26 11.36 3.91
C MET A 27 -2.42 12.23 3.40
N ASP A 28 -3.00 11.90 2.24
CA ASP A 28 -4.19 12.60 1.73
C ASP A 28 -5.36 12.50 2.72
N CYS A 29 -5.57 11.35 3.37
CA CYS A 29 -6.59 11.20 4.43
C CYS A 29 -6.34 12.15 5.61
N ASN A 30 -5.08 12.24 6.06
CA ASN A 30 -4.69 13.13 7.15
C ASN A 30 -4.90 14.59 6.76
N ASP A 31 -4.50 14.98 5.56
CA ASP A 31 -4.60 16.36 5.08
C ASP A 31 -6.08 16.78 4.97
N ASN A 32 -6.93 15.92 4.41
CA ASN A 32 -8.38 16.14 4.35
C ASN A 32 -9.03 16.33 5.74
N VAL A 33 -8.51 15.67 6.78
CA VAL A 33 -8.98 15.85 8.15
C VAL A 33 -8.43 17.14 8.75
N ARG A 34 -7.14 17.42 8.55
CA ARG A 34 -6.50 18.65 9.07
C ARG A 34 -7.14 19.92 8.50
N ASP A 35 -7.53 19.90 7.23
CA ASP A 35 -8.21 21.04 6.59
C ASP A 35 -9.56 21.39 7.25
N LYS A 36 -10.16 20.46 7.99
CA LYS A 36 -11.41 20.66 8.74
C LYS A 36 -11.19 21.18 10.17
N VAL A 37 -9.96 21.12 10.67
CA VAL A 37 -9.63 21.56 12.02
C VAL A 37 -9.44 23.08 12.02
N THR A 38 -10.31 23.76 12.76
CA THR A 38 -10.25 25.21 13.02
C THR A 38 -10.01 25.50 14.51
N PRO A 39 -9.66 26.74 14.90
CA PRO A 39 -9.53 27.12 16.32
C PRO A 39 -10.82 26.95 17.16
N LYS A 40 -11.98 26.74 16.53
CA LYS A 40 -13.27 26.55 17.19
C LYS A 40 -13.72 25.09 17.24
N THR A 41 -12.89 24.16 16.76
CA THR A 41 -13.20 22.72 16.72
C THR A 41 -13.41 22.20 18.13
N SER A 42 -14.55 21.54 18.38
CA SER A 42 -14.86 20.93 19.67
C SER A 42 -14.20 19.55 19.81
N GLU A 43 -14.12 19.02 21.03
CA GLU A 43 -13.66 17.64 21.25
C GLU A 43 -14.53 16.60 20.52
N ALA A 44 -15.84 16.85 20.40
CA ALA A 44 -16.75 16.00 19.65
C ALA A 44 -16.44 16.00 18.15
N ASP A 45 -16.06 17.16 17.59
CA ASP A 45 -15.62 17.27 16.20
C ASP A 45 -14.29 16.55 15.97
N VAL A 46 -13.35 16.65 16.92
CA VAL A 46 -12.08 15.91 16.87
C VAL A 46 -12.32 14.40 16.83
N ALA A 47 -13.20 13.88 17.70
CA ALA A 47 -13.56 12.46 17.68
C ALA A 47 -14.19 12.02 16.36
N LYS A 48 -15.06 12.87 15.77
CA LYS A 48 -15.63 12.63 14.45
C LYS A 48 -14.55 12.60 13.37
N TYR A 49 -13.62 13.54 13.37
CA TYR A 49 -12.55 13.62 12.38
C TYR A 49 -11.56 12.46 12.48
N HIS A 50 -11.28 11.95 13.68
CA HIS A 50 -10.52 10.70 13.85
C HIS A 50 -11.21 9.52 13.16
N LYS A 51 -12.52 9.38 13.34
CA LYS A 51 -13.29 8.31 12.66
C LYS A 51 -13.30 8.48 11.14
N GLU A 52 -13.34 9.72 10.65
CA GLU A 52 -13.22 10.02 9.22
C GLU A 52 -11.84 9.61 8.67
N PHE A 53 -10.76 9.89 9.40
CA PHE A 53 -9.42 9.42 9.06
C PHE A 53 -9.36 7.90 9.01
N ASP A 54 -9.83 7.20 10.05
CA ASP A 54 -9.80 5.73 10.12
C ASP A 54 -10.55 5.09 8.95
N THR A 55 -11.74 5.63 8.63
CA THR A 55 -12.55 5.15 7.50
C THR A 55 -11.81 5.36 6.17
N CYS A 56 -11.17 6.52 5.99
CA CYS A 56 -10.36 6.81 4.80
C CYS A 56 -9.15 5.88 4.69
N ALA A 57 -8.46 5.61 5.81
CA ALA A 57 -7.30 4.72 5.85
C ALA A 57 -7.68 3.28 5.47
N VAL A 58 -8.83 2.78 5.91
CA VAL A 58 -9.35 1.45 5.48
C VAL A 58 -9.56 1.43 3.97
N ILE A 59 -10.17 2.46 3.38
CA ILE A 59 -10.36 2.57 1.93
C ILE A 59 -9.01 2.58 1.19
N CYS A 60 -7.99 3.26 1.72
CA CYS A 60 -6.65 3.24 1.16
C CYS A 60 -6.05 1.83 1.13
N VAL A 61 -6.22 1.06 2.20
CA VAL A 61 -5.77 -0.33 2.27
C VAL A 61 -6.52 -1.17 1.25
N ASP A 62 -7.85 -1.13 1.22
CA ASP A 62 -8.68 -1.90 0.28
C ASP A 62 -8.30 -1.64 -1.19
N LYS A 63 -8.03 -0.37 -1.52
CA LYS A 63 -7.62 0.04 -2.87
C LYS A 63 -6.26 -0.51 -3.29
N HIS A 64 -5.35 -0.75 -2.35
CA HIS A 64 -3.95 -1.09 -2.64
C HIS A 64 -3.60 -2.55 -2.35
N ILE A 65 -4.30 -3.21 -1.42
CA ILE A 65 -4.04 -4.59 -1.02
C ILE A 65 -4.33 -5.60 -2.14
N VAL A 66 -5.23 -5.25 -3.07
CA VAL A 66 -5.58 -6.06 -4.25
C VAL A 66 -4.38 -6.39 -5.15
N LEU A 67 -3.27 -5.65 -5.03
CA LEU A 67 -2.05 -5.88 -5.80
C LEU A 67 -1.13 -6.95 -5.18
N LEU A 68 -1.28 -7.26 -3.89
CA LEU A 68 -0.43 -8.24 -3.20
C LEU A 68 -0.55 -9.65 -3.79
N PRO A 69 -1.75 -10.19 -4.09
CA PRO A 69 -1.88 -11.54 -4.64
C PRO A 69 -1.21 -11.71 -6.00
N GLU A 70 -1.25 -10.70 -6.87
CA GLU A 70 -0.55 -10.73 -8.17
C GLU A 70 0.97 -10.83 -7.98
N MET A 71 1.51 -10.03 -7.05
CA MET A 71 2.94 -10.04 -6.72
C MET A 71 3.36 -11.37 -6.10
N GLU A 72 2.56 -11.92 -5.18
CA GLU A 72 2.79 -13.24 -4.58
C GLU A 72 2.85 -14.34 -5.64
N LYS A 73 1.87 -14.37 -6.55
CA LYS A 73 1.84 -15.32 -7.66
C LYS A 73 3.13 -15.22 -8.49
N ARG A 74 3.53 -14.01 -8.88
CA ARG A 74 4.72 -13.80 -9.68
C ARG A 74 6.01 -14.20 -8.96
N MET A 75 6.11 -13.95 -7.65
CA MET A 75 7.23 -14.44 -6.85
C MET A 75 7.31 -15.96 -6.85
N LYS A 76 6.17 -16.64 -6.62
CA LYS A 76 6.13 -18.11 -6.63
C LYS A 76 6.56 -18.68 -7.98
N ASP A 77 6.11 -18.08 -9.08
CA ASP A 77 6.48 -18.52 -10.43
C ASP A 77 8.00 -18.40 -10.65
N ILE A 78 8.60 -17.26 -10.29
CA ILE A 78 10.06 -17.08 -10.40
C ILE A 78 10.83 -18.08 -9.51
N LEU A 79 10.36 -18.33 -8.29
CA LEU A 79 11.01 -19.28 -7.38
C LEU A 79 10.94 -20.72 -7.91
N LYS A 80 9.84 -21.11 -8.54
CA LYS A 80 9.73 -22.40 -9.23
C LYS A 80 10.74 -22.51 -10.35
N ASP A 81 10.84 -21.50 -11.21
CA ASP A 81 11.78 -21.48 -12.33
C ASP A 81 13.23 -21.58 -11.87
N VAL A 82 13.59 -20.90 -10.76
CA VAL A 82 14.92 -21.01 -10.14
C VAL A 82 15.16 -22.42 -9.59
N SER A 83 14.17 -23.02 -8.93
CA SER A 83 14.30 -24.36 -8.34
C SER A 83 14.46 -25.47 -9.39
N GLN A 84 13.89 -25.29 -10.58
CA GLN A 84 13.97 -26.25 -11.70
C GLN A 84 15.29 -26.16 -12.48
N GLN A 85 16.07 -25.09 -12.32
CA GLN A 85 17.38 -24.91 -12.98
C GLN A 85 18.54 -25.62 -12.26
N HIS A 86 18.28 -26.30 -11.14
CA HIS A 86 19.29 -27.03 -10.35
C HIS A 86 19.04 -28.55 -10.30
N SER A 87 18.31 -29.10 -11.28
CA SER A 87 18.19 -30.54 -11.56
C SER A 87 18.77 -30.85 -12.93
#